data_AF-W4LBU2-F1
#
_entry.id   AF-W4LBU2-F1
#
_cell.length_a   1.000
_cell.length_b   1.000
_cell.length_c   1.000
_cell.angle_alpha   90.00
_cell.angle_beta   90.00
_cell.angle_gamma   90.00
#
_symmetry.space_group_name_H-M   'P 1'
#
loop_
_entity.id
_entity.type
_entity.pdbx_description
1 polymer ?
#
loop_
_entity_poly.entity_id
_entity_poly.type
_entity_poly.pdbx_seq_one_letter_code
_entity_poly.pdbx_strand_id
1 'polypeptide(L)'
;MSYYIDTTRQQELWLSDVPFMDSLSFTFLAHASYMTALFLCAPLWRRWSDVQIVDTKAIRRSPSVLVLTVTLFVLLDIVIDPVALRGSRWFLGQIYGYYEEGVYFGVPLANFLGWAIVGLVLITLHRILDEVYRSRPRRAWGAAWVPYRGLIGPLLYLGVFGFNVAVTFMIGEHTLGVVDLFLLGPLMILAWTQIRRPSNQATQRDLEAHCADFPTSPLRLRLRESASETHQWPTAPS
;
A
#
# COMPACT_ATOMS: atom_id res chain seq x y z
N MET A 1 -22.07 -13.91 -10.33
CA MET A 1 -21.68 -13.22 -11.58
C MET A 1 -22.05 -11.75 -11.39
N SER A 2 -21.15 -10.80 -11.62
CA SER A 2 -21.49 -9.38 -11.68
C SER A 2 -21.87 -9.00 -13.12
N TYR A 3 -22.62 -7.93 -13.29
CA TYR A 3 -22.83 -7.31 -14.61
C TYR A 3 -22.53 -5.82 -14.51
N TYR A 4 -21.87 -5.28 -15.54
CA TYR A 4 -21.65 -3.84 -15.69
C TYR A 4 -22.87 -3.20 -16.33
N ILE A 5 -23.17 -1.96 -15.93
CA ILE A 5 -24.23 -1.16 -16.55
C ILE A 5 -23.57 -0.26 -17.60
N ASP A 6 -24.00 -0.37 -18.85
CA ASP A 6 -23.38 0.27 -20.03
C ASP A 6 -23.51 1.81 -20.08
N THR A 7 -23.98 2.44 -19.01
CA THR A 7 -24.26 3.89 -18.94
C THR A 7 -22.99 4.77 -19.04
N THR A 8 -21.79 4.23 -18.83
CA THR A 8 -20.51 4.95 -18.94
C THR A 8 -19.70 4.62 -20.20
N ARG A 9 -20.24 3.84 -21.15
CA ARG A 9 -19.52 3.43 -22.38
C ARG A 9 -19.04 4.61 -23.24
N GLN A 10 -19.67 5.78 -23.09
CA GLN A 10 -19.37 7.02 -23.81
C GLN A 10 -18.51 8.01 -22.99
N GLN A 11 -18.18 7.71 -21.74
CA GLN A 11 -17.47 8.61 -20.82
C GLN A 11 -16.07 8.14 -20.44
N GLU A 12 -15.74 6.87 -20.70
CA GLU A 12 -14.43 6.29 -20.37
C GLU A 12 -13.87 5.46 -21.54
N LEU A 13 -12.56 5.19 -21.51
CA LEU A 13 -11.89 4.32 -22.47
C LEU A 13 -12.09 2.86 -22.05
N TRP A 14 -12.59 2.00 -22.94
CA TRP A 14 -12.83 0.59 -22.65
C TRP A 14 -11.76 -0.28 -23.33
N LEU A 15 -11.19 -1.23 -22.59
CA LEU A 15 -10.27 -2.24 -23.12
C LEU A 15 -10.91 -3.62 -22.90
N SER A 16 -11.30 -4.28 -23.99
CA SER A 16 -11.88 -5.64 -23.97
C SER A 16 -13.05 -5.79 -22.98
N ASP A 17 -14.04 -4.89 -23.09
CA ASP A 17 -15.27 -4.87 -22.26
C ASP A 17 -15.06 -4.60 -20.75
N VAL A 18 -13.88 -4.12 -20.36
CA VAL A 18 -13.58 -3.61 -19.01
C VAL A 18 -13.21 -2.13 -19.08
N PRO A 19 -13.72 -1.26 -18.18
CA PRO A 19 -13.29 0.13 -18.09
C PRO A 19 -11.78 0.24 -17.82
N PHE A 20 -11.06 1.11 -18.54
CA PHE A 20 -9.61 1.30 -18.34
C PHE A 20 -9.29 1.83 -16.94
N MET A 21 -10.14 2.70 -16.40
CA MET A 21 -9.98 3.27 -15.06
C MET A 21 -10.07 2.21 -13.96
N ASP A 22 -10.86 1.14 -14.15
CA ASP A 22 -10.89 0.00 -13.23
C ASP A 22 -9.51 -0.65 -13.14
N SER A 23 -8.90 -0.97 -14.28
CA SER A 23 -7.58 -1.61 -14.34
C SER A 23 -6.46 -0.76 -13.72
N LEU A 24 -6.50 0.56 -13.93
CA LEU A 24 -5.56 1.50 -13.32
C LEU A 24 -5.78 1.63 -11.81
N SER A 25 -7.03 1.71 -11.38
CA SER A 25 -7.38 1.81 -9.95
C SER A 25 -6.91 0.58 -9.19
N PHE A 26 -7.11 -0.63 -9.71
CA PHE A 26 -6.64 -1.84 -9.05
C PHE A 26 -5.11 -1.91 -8.95
N THR A 27 -4.40 -1.52 -10.00
CA THR A 27 -2.93 -1.47 -9.97
C THR A 27 -2.44 -0.46 -8.92
N PHE A 28 -3.10 0.69 -8.84
CA PHE A 28 -2.81 1.73 -7.85
C PHE A 28 -3.08 1.27 -6.41
N LEU A 29 -4.24 0.64 -6.16
CA LEU A 29 -4.61 0.11 -4.84
C LEU A 29 -3.69 -1.04 -4.41
N ALA A 30 -3.31 -1.92 -5.35
CA ALA A 30 -2.34 -2.98 -5.11
C ALA A 30 -0.96 -2.39 -4.75
N HIS A 31 -0.52 -1.34 -5.45
CA HIS A 31 0.73 -0.66 -5.13
C HIS A 31 0.69 0.06 -3.77
N ALA A 32 -0.41 0.75 -3.44
CA ALA A 32 -0.60 1.38 -2.13
C ALA A 32 -0.59 0.33 -1.00
N SER A 33 -1.27 -0.80 -1.21
CA SER A 33 -1.28 -1.95 -0.30
C SER A 33 0.10 -2.54 -0.11
N TYR A 34 0.86 -2.71 -1.20
CA TYR A 34 2.22 -3.23 -1.16
C TYR A 34 3.18 -2.32 -0.40
N MET A 35 3.14 -1.01 -0.68
CA MET A 35 3.97 -0.03 0.02
C MET A 35 3.61 0.05 1.51
N THR A 36 2.33 -0.10 1.85
CA THR A 36 1.86 -0.15 3.24
C THR A 36 2.31 -1.43 3.93
N ALA A 37 2.26 -2.58 3.26
CA ALA A 37 2.79 -3.84 3.78
C ALA A 37 4.31 -3.75 4.04
N LEU A 38 5.07 -3.15 3.11
CA LEU A 38 6.50 -2.90 3.32
C LEU A 38 6.74 -1.97 4.51
N PHE A 39 5.97 -0.91 4.64
CA PHE A 39 6.06 -0.01 5.80
C PHE A 39 5.85 -0.76 7.12
N LEU A 40 4.89 -1.68 7.18
CA LEU A 40 4.56 -2.45 8.38
C LEU A 40 5.55 -3.59 8.68
N CYS A 41 6.25 -4.10 7.67
CA CYS A 41 7.16 -5.24 7.83
C CYS A 41 8.66 -4.88 7.87
N ALA A 42 9.06 -3.77 7.24
CA ALA A 42 10.47 -3.41 7.14
C ALA A 42 10.91 -2.50 8.30
N PRO A 43 12.20 -2.53 8.69
CA PRO A 43 12.76 -1.52 9.59
C PRO A 43 12.59 -0.11 9.02
N LEU A 44 12.38 0.86 9.91
CA LEU A 44 12.22 2.26 9.57
C LEU A 44 13.44 3.06 10.01
N TRP A 45 14.06 3.75 9.06
CA TRP A 45 14.97 4.82 9.42
C TRP A 45 14.14 6.04 9.81
N ARG A 46 14.27 6.47 11.05
CA ARG A 46 13.55 7.62 11.61
C ARG A 46 14.57 8.61 12.14
N ARG A 47 14.53 9.87 11.68
CA ARG A 47 15.34 10.96 12.23
C ARG A 47 14.50 12.23 12.25
N TRP A 48 14.34 12.83 13.43
CA TRP A 48 13.43 13.96 13.65
C TRP A 48 12.02 13.62 13.18
N SER A 49 11.54 14.28 12.12
CA SER A 49 10.25 14.05 11.51
C SER A 49 10.32 13.08 10.32
N ASP A 50 11.49 12.84 9.75
CA ASP A 50 11.62 12.07 8.51
C ASP A 50 11.59 10.55 8.78
N VAL A 51 10.86 9.84 7.93
CA VAL A 51 10.65 8.38 7.99
C VAL A 51 10.91 7.79 6.62
N GLN A 52 11.84 6.84 6.57
CA GLN A 52 12.23 6.12 5.37
C GLN A 52 12.13 4.61 5.61
N ILE A 53 11.59 3.89 4.64
CA ILE A 53 11.53 2.42 4.68
C ILE A 53 12.91 1.88 4.32
N VAL A 54 13.50 1.06 5.21
CA VAL A 54 14.79 0.38 4.98
C VAL A 54 14.51 -1.07 4.67
N ASP A 55 14.15 -1.35 3.43
CA ASP A 55 13.80 -2.69 2.98
C ASP A 55 14.96 -3.41 2.29
N THR A 56 14.84 -4.73 2.16
CA THR A 56 15.80 -5.55 1.42
C THR A 56 15.04 -6.39 0.39
N LYS A 57 15.74 -6.97 -0.58
CA LYS A 57 15.13 -7.94 -1.50
C LYS A 57 14.55 -9.13 -0.74
N ALA A 58 15.19 -9.54 0.35
CA ALA A 58 14.69 -10.60 1.22
C ALA A 58 13.35 -10.20 1.88
N ILE A 59 13.24 -8.99 2.44
CA ILE A 59 11.99 -8.49 3.05
C ILE A 59 10.89 -8.37 1.99
N ARG A 60 11.19 -7.76 0.83
CA ARG A 60 10.24 -7.61 -0.29
C ARG A 60 9.69 -8.94 -0.81
N ARG A 61 10.46 -10.01 -0.65
CA ARG A 61 10.11 -11.38 -1.05
C ARG A 61 9.61 -12.23 0.13
N SER A 62 9.46 -11.66 1.32
CA SER A 62 8.96 -12.44 2.45
C SER A 62 7.50 -12.85 2.21
N PRO A 63 7.10 -14.05 2.68
CA PRO A 63 5.69 -14.44 2.70
C PRO A 63 4.84 -13.45 3.50
N SER A 64 5.38 -12.86 4.57
CA SER A 64 4.69 -11.86 5.40
C SER A 64 4.27 -10.64 4.60
N VAL A 65 5.16 -10.07 3.78
CA VAL A 65 4.82 -8.92 2.91
C VAL A 65 3.78 -9.31 1.87
N LEU A 66 3.87 -10.52 1.29
CA LEU A 66 2.87 -11.01 0.33
C LEU A 66 1.48 -11.11 0.97
N VAL A 67 1.38 -11.84 2.08
CA VAL A 67 0.11 -12.06 2.79
C VAL A 67 -0.47 -10.72 3.21
N LEU A 68 0.33 -9.86 3.84
CA LEU A 68 -0.14 -8.56 4.29
C LEU A 68 -0.58 -7.66 3.14
N THR A 69 0.13 -7.69 2.00
CA THR A 69 -0.28 -6.94 0.80
C THR A 69 -1.64 -7.40 0.30
N VAL A 70 -1.86 -8.72 0.18
CA VAL A 70 -3.13 -9.28 -0.28
C VAL A 70 -4.24 -8.97 0.71
N THR A 71 -3.99 -9.11 2.02
CA THR A 71 -4.96 -8.77 3.06
C THR A 71 -5.35 -7.29 3.00
N LEU A 72 -4.37 -6.38 2.90
CA LEU A 72 -4.62 -4.94 2.79
C LEU A 72 -5.39 -4.58 1.52
N PHE A 73 -5.08 -5.26 0.41
CA PHE A 73 -5.75 -5.07 -0.86
C PHE A 73 -7.22 -5.51 -0.82
N VAL A 74 -7.50 -6.68 -0.26
CA VAL A 74 -8.88 -7.16 -0.03
C VAL A 74 -9.60 -6.29 1.00
N LEU A 75 -8.90 -5.76 1.99
CA LEU A 75 -9.49 -4.86 2.97
C LEU A 75 -9.94 -3.53 2.35
N LEU A 76 -9.23 -3.02 1.34
CA LEU A 76 -9.71 -1.89 0.56
C LEU A 76 -10.99 -2.26 -0.21
N ASP A 77 -11.03 -3.44 -0.83
CA ASP A 77 -12.21 -3.93 -1.54
C ASP A 77 -13.44 -4.05 -0.62
N ILE A 78 -13.26 -4.57 0.60
CA ILE A 78 -14.29 -4.64 1.65
C ILE A 78 -14.89 -3.26 1.96
N VAL A 79 -14.13 -2.19 1.85
CA VAL A 79 -14.59 -0.83 2.14
C VAL A 79 -15.12 -0.12 0.88
N ILE A 80 -14.48 -0.34 -0.27
CA ILE A 80 -14.82 0.34 -1.53
C ILE A 80 -16.09 -0.23 -2.14
N ASP A 81 -16.25 -1.56 -2.20
CA ASP A 81 -17.33 -2.17 -2.98
C ASP A 81 -18.73 -1.89 -2.44
N PRO A 82 -19.00 -1.98 -1.13
CA PRO A 82 -20.30 -1.58 -0.59
C PRO A 82 -20.65 -0.11 -0.91
N VAL A 83 -19.64 0.76 -0.93
CA VAL A 83 -19.81 2.18 -1.24
C VAL A 83 -20.04 2.38 -2.75
N ALA A 84 -19.30 1.67 -3.60
CA ALA A 84 -19.46 1.70 -5.05
C ALA A 84 -20.82 1.14 -5.51
N LEU A 85 -21.33 0.08 -4.88
CA LEU A 85 -22.70 -0.43 -5.11
C LEU A 85 -23.77 0.64 -4.87
N ARG A 86 -23.49 1.61 -4.00
CA ARG A 86 -24.36 2.74 -3.69
C ARG A 86 -24.05 3.97 -4.54
N GLY A 87 -23.35 3.80 -5.67
CA GLY A 87 -22.95 4.87 -6.58
C GLY A 87 -24.11 5.75 -7.06
N SER A 88 -25.35 5.26 -7.06
CA SER A 88 -26.55 6.07 -7.34
C SER A 88 -26.79 7.21 -6.34
N ARG A 89 -26.18 7.17 -5.14
CA ARG A 89 -26.32 8.20 -4.09
C ARG A 89 -25.17 9.20 -4.03
N TRP A 90 -24.04 8.95 -4.69
CA TRP A 90 -22.84 9.80 -4.54
C TRP A 90 -21.86 9.82 -5.71
N PHE A 91 -22.02 8.95 -6.71
CA PHE A 91 -21.16 8.88 -7.89
C PHE A 91 -21.97 9.25 -9.15
N LEU A 92 -21.41 9.02 -10.35
CA LEU A 92 -22.06 9.26 -11.66
C LEU A 92 -23.28 8.36 -11.93
N GLY A 93 -23.80 7.64 -10.92
CA GLY A 93 -24.81 6.60 -11.05
C GLY A 93 -24.30 5.24 -10.59
N GLN A 94 -25.18 4.23 -10.63
CA GLN A 94 -24.80 2.85 -10.35
C GLN A 94 -24.05 2.28 -11.56
N ILE A 95 -22.83 1.80 -11.34
CA ILE A 95 -21.92 1.33 -12.39
C ILE A 95 -21.91 -0.20 -12.54
N TYR A 96 -22.25 -0.94 -11.48
CA TYR A 96 -22.37 -2.39 -11.51
C TYR A 96 -23.39 -2.91 -10.47
N GLY A 97 -23.76 -4.19 -10.60
CA GLY A 97 -24.63 -4.88 -9.65
C GLY A 97 -24.36 -6.39 -9.60
N TYR A 98 -24.95 -7.04 -8.61
CA TYR A 98 -24.94 -8.50 -8.44
C TYR A 98 -26.35 -9.06 -8.66
N TYR A 99 -26.45 -10.24 -9.29
CA TYR A 99 -27.73 -10.92 -9.50
C TYR A 99 -28.39 -11.39 -8.20
N GLU A 100 -27.57 -11.73 -7.21
CA GLU A 100 -28.00 -12.10 -5.86
C GLU A 100 -27.40 -11.09 -4.89
N GLU A 101 -28.23 -10.59 -3.97
CA GLU A 101 -27.76 -9.71 -2.91
C GLU A 101 -26.79 -10.45 -2.01
N GLY A 102 -25.57 -9.91 -1.91
CA GLY A 102 -24.56 -10.47 -1.04
C GLY A 102 -24.79 -10.13 0.42
N VAL A 103 -24.35 -11.05 1.29
CA VAL A 103 -24.50 -10.94 2.75
C VAL A 103 -23.78 -9.74 3.36
N TYR A 104 -22.75 -9.20 2.71
CA TYR A 104 -21.99 -8.07 3.23
C TYR A 104 -22.41 -6.77 2.51
N PHE A 105 -23.42 -6.10 3.05
CA PHE A 105 -23.94 -4.82 2.53
C PHE A 105 -24.28 -4.84 1.03
N GLY A 106 -24.74 -5.99 0.52
CA GLY A 106 -25.07 -6.22 -0.89
C GLY A 106 -23.96 -6.88 -1.71
N VAL A 107 -22.74 -6.99 -1.18
CA VAL A 107 -21.58 -7.59 -1.85
C VAL A 107 -21.42 -9.07 -1.48
N PRO A 108 -21.36 -10.01 -2.46
CA PRO A 108 -21.16 -11.42 -2.19
C PRO A 108 -19.76 -11.73 -1.67
N LEU A 109 -19.62 -12.67 -0.74
CA LEU A 109 -18.29 -13.05 -0.22
C LEU A 109 -17.34 -13.60 -1.29
N ALA A 110 -17.90 -14.18 -2.35
CA ALA A 110 -17.15 -14.66 -3.51
C ALA A 110 -16.38 -13.53 -4.22
N ASN A 111 -16.86 -12.28 -4.13
CA ASN A 111 -16.17 -11.11 -4.67
C ASN A 111 -14.83 -10.88 -3.96
N PHE A 112 -14.86 -10.79 -2.63
CA PHE A 112 -13.65 -10.62 -1.81
C PHE A 112 -12.66 -11.77 -2.00
N LEU A 113 -13.17 -13.00 -2.15
CA LEU A 113 -12.33 -14.16 -2.46
C LEU A 113 -11.69 -14.05 -3.86
N GLY A 114 -12.46 -13.60 -4.84
CA GLY A 114 -11.95 -13.29 -6.18
C GLY A 114 -10.83 -12.26 -6.14
N TRP A 115 -11.02 -11.17 -5.40
CA TRP A 115 -9.99 -10.14 -5.20
C TRP A 115 -8.77 -10.63 -4.44
N ALA A 116 -8.93 -11.55 -3.48
CA ALA A 116 -7.81 -12.19 -2.82
C ALA A 116 -6.96 -12.99 -3.82
N ILE A 117 -7.59 -13.75 -4.72
CA ILE A 117 -6.90 -14.52 -5.77
C ILE A 117 -6.22 -13.57 -6.76
N VAL A 118 -6.93 -12.55 -7.26
CA VAL A 118 -6.38 -11.55 -8.19
C VAL A 118 -5.19 -10.83 -7.56
N GLY A 119 -5.31 -10.37 -6.32
CA GLY A 119 -4.23 -9.75 -5.57
C GLY A 119 -3.03 -10.68 -5.40
N LEU A 120 -3.27 -11.95 -5.06
CA LEU A 120 -2.21 -12.94 -4.93
C LEU A 120 -1.46 -13.16 -6.24
N VAL A 121 -2.19 -13.32 -7.36
CA VAL A 121 -1.60 -13.48 -8.69
C VAL A 121 -0.81 -12.24 -9.08
N LEU A 122 -1.41 -11.05 -8.96
CA LEU A 122 -0.80 -9.78 -9.35
C LEU A 122 0.50 -9.52 -8.58
N ILE A 123 0.50 -9.69 -7.26
CA ILE A 123 1.69 -9.45 -6.43
C ILE A 123 2.75 -10.54 -6.65
N THR A 124 2.35 -11.79 -6.87
CA THR A 124 3.28 -12.87 -7.21
C THR A 124 3.95 -12.62 -8.55
N LEU A 125 3.19 -12.23 -9.58
CA LEU A 125 3.73 -11.84 -10.87
C LEU A 125 4.66 -10.62 -10.74
N HIS A 126 4.29 -9.63 -9.94
CA HIS A 126 5.15 -8.47 -9.67
C HIS A 126 6.49 -8.91 -9.06
N ARG A 127 6.48 -9.85 -8.10
CA ARG A 127 7.71 -10.39 -7.51
C ARG A 127 8.60 -11.12 -8.52
N ILE A 128 8.01 -11.91 -9.41
CA ILE A 128 8.72 -12.63 -10.48
C ILE A 128 9.30 -11.63 -11.49
N LEU A 129 8.51 -10.65 -11.93
CA LEU A 129 8.97 -9.62 -12.87
C LEU A 129 10.08 -8.77 -12.26
N ASP A 130 9.98 -8.44 -10.97
CA ASP A 130 11.02 -7.67 -10.28
C ASP A 130 12.36 -8.41 -10.29
N GLU A 131 12.35 -9.74 -10.15
CA GLU A 131 13.54 -10.59 -10.28
C GLU A 131 14.13 -10.57 -11.69
N VAL A 132 13.30 -10.77 -12.71
CA VAL A 132 13.76 -10.83 -14.10
C VAL A 132 14.29 -9.47 -14.57
N TYR A 133 13.62 -8.37 -14.22
CA TYR A 133 13.94 -7.04 -14.73
C TYR A 133 14.99 -6.27 -13.91
N ARG A 134 15.09 -6.47 -12.58
CA ARG A 134 16.12 -5.77 -11.76
C ARG A 134 17.49 -6.44 -11.80
N SER A 135 17.63 -7.58 -12.45
CA SER A 135 18.92 -8.18 -12.81
C SER A 135 19.73 -7.32 -13.79
N ARG A 136 19.11 -6.29 -14.40
CA ARG A 136 19.77 -5.36 -15.31
C ARG A 136 20.15 -4.06 -14.59
N PRO A 137 21.39 -3.55 -14.77
CA PRO A 137 21.80 -2.27 -14.18
C PRO A 137 20.91 -1.15 -14.72
N ARG A 138 20.01 -0.61 -13.89
CA ARG A 138 19.20 0.57 -14.25
C ARG A 138 19.97 1.85 -13.94
N ARG A 139 19.86 2.83 -14.84
CA ARG A 139 20.24 4.22 -14.58
C ARG A 139 19.52 4.72 -13.33
N ALA A 140 20.24 5.44 -12.46
CA ALA A 140 19.80 5.93 -11.16
C ALA A 140 18.77 7.08 -11.25
N TRP A 141 17.71 6.91 -12.02
CA TRP A 141 16.60 7.86 -12.07
C TRP A 141 15.82 7.75 -10.75
N GLY A 142 15.75 8.84 -9.97
CA GLY A 142 15.08 8.86 -8.66
C GLY A 142 15.97 8.59 -7.44
N ALA A 143 17.29 8.77 -7.55
CA ALA A 143 18.23 8.71 -6.42
C ALA A 143 18.19 9.96 -5.52
N ALA A 144 17.28 10.90 -5.76
CA ALA A 144 17.12 12.09 -4.92
C ALA A 144 16.46 11.71 -3.58
N TRP A 145 16.91 12.37 -2.50
CA TRP A 145 16.25 12.25 -1.20
C TRP A 145 14.86 12.89 -1.27
N VAL A 146 13.84 12.12 -0.91
CA VAL A 146 12.47 12.62 -0.77
C VAL A 146 12.09 12.49 0.71
N PRO A 147 11.90 13.62 1.42
CA PRO A 147 11.45 13.59 2.81
C PRO A 147 10.14 12.83 2.97
N TYR A 148 10.00 12.07 4.06
CA TYR A 148 8.79 11.31 4.42
C TYR A 148 8.38 10.24 3.40
N ARG A 149 9.28 9.82 2.51
CA ARG A 149 8.98 8.85 1.45
C ARG A 149 8.39 7.55 2.00
N GLY A 150 8.83 7.13 3.20
CA GLY A 150 8.29 5.94 3.86
C GLY A 150 6.82 6.04 4.24
N LEU A 151 6.27 7.25 4.36
CA LEU A 151 4.87 7.50 4.72
C LEU A 151 3.94 7.63 3.51
N ILE A 152 4.46 7.84 2.30
CA ILE A 152 3.65 8.06 1.10
C ILE A 152 2.67 6.90 0.86
N GLY A 153 3.15 5.66 0.93
CA GLY A 153 2.32 4.46 0.75
C GLY A 153 1.19 4.34 1.79
N PRO A 154 1.51 4.33 3.10
CA PRO A 154 0.51 4.30 4.15
C PRO A 154 -0.48 5.47 4.10
N LEU A 155 -0.02 6.70 3.85
CA LEU A 155 -0.89 7.87 3.76
C LEU A 155 -1.84 7.78 2.56
N LEU A 156 -1.36 7.26 1.43
CA LEU A 156 -2.20 7.00 0.27
C LEU A 156 -3.28 5.95 0.56
N TYR A 157 -2.89 4.84 1.18
CA TYR A 157 -3.81 3.79 1.61
C TYR A 157 -4.88 4.32 2.56
N LEU A 158 -4.46 5.05 3.61
CA LEU A 158 -5.36 5.67 4.58
C LEU A 158 -6.23 6.76 3.95
N GLY A 159 -5.72 7.48 2.96
CA GLY A 159 -6.48 8.47 2.20
C GLY A 159 -7.64 7.83 1.42
N VAL A 160 -7.37 6.74 0.70
CA VAL A 160 -8.42 5.99 -0.01
C VAL A 160 -9.43 5.40 0.96
N PHE A 161 -8.96 4.77 2.04
CA PHE A 161 -9.82 4.18 3.05
C PHE A 161 -10.71 5.25 3.70
N GLY A 162 -10.09 6.32 4.23
CA GLY A 162 -10.79 7.41 4.92
C GLY A 162 -11.75 8.16 4.01
N PHE A 163 -11.44 8.31 2.72
CA PHE A 163 -12.36 8.85 1.74
C PHE A 163 -13.65 8.01 1.65
N ASN A 164 -13.54 6.68 1.53
CA ASN A 164 -14.71 5.81 1.46
C ASN A 164 -15.52 5.81 2.76
N VAL A 165 -14.86 5.87 3.92
CA VAL A 165 -15.55 6.05 5.21
C VAL A 165 -16.35 7.36 5.23
N ALA A 166 -15.75 8.46 4.77
CA ALA A 166 -16.42 9.76 4.72
C ALA A 166 -17.64 9.73 3.79
N VAL A 167 -17.49 9.13 2.60
CA VAL A 167 -18.59 8.93 1.65
C VAL A 167 -19.71 8.09 2.28
N THR A 168 -19.36 7.02 2.98
CA THR A 168 -20.32 6.14 3.66
C THR A 168 -21.22 6.90 4.64
N PHE A 169 -20.64 7.77 5.46
CA PHE A 169 -21.41 8.64 6.34
C PHE A 169 -22.20 9.70 5.58
N MET A 170 -21.64 10.25 4.50
CA MET A 170 -22.29 11.25 3.64
C MET A 170 -23.58 10.71 2.99
N ILE A 171 -23.60 9.44 2.58
CA ILE A 171 -24.78 8.79 1.97
C ILE A 171 -25.76 8.18 2.99
N GLY A 172 -25.52 8.40 4.29
CA GLY A 172 -26.40 7.93 5.37
C GLY A 172 -26.23 6.46 5.77
N GLU A 173 -25.18 5.78 5.32
CA GLU A 173 -24.94 4.35 5.60
C GLU A 173 -24.17 4.17 6.91
N HIS A 174 -24.77 4.61 8.03
CA HIS A 174 -24.10 4.70 9.33
C HIS A 174 -23.55 3.36 9.82
N THR A 175 -24.28 2.25 9.61
CA THR A 175 -23.83 0.92 10.05
C THR A 175 -22.56 0.49 9.31
N LEU A 176 -22.51 0.69 7.98
CA LEU A 176 -21.31 0.43 7.18
C LEU A 176 -20.15 1.31 7.65
N GLY A 177 -20.41 2.61 7.88
CA GLY A 177 -19.37 3.53 8.31
C GLY A 177 -18.77 3.17 9.68
N VAL A 178 -19.60 2.70 10.61
CA VAL A 178 -19.12 2.20 11.91
C VAL A 178 -18.28 0.92 11.74
N VAL A 179 -18.72 -0.01 10.89
CA VAL A 179 -17.92 -1.22 10.56
C VAL A 179 -16.57 -0.83 9.96
N ASP A 180 -16.53 0.11 9.02
CA ASP A 180 -15.29 0.55 8.40
C ASP A 180 -14.35 1.23 9.41
N LEU A 181 -14.88 2.02 10.36
CA LEU A 181 -14.08 2.58 11.45
C LEU A 181 -13.50 1.48 12.35
N PHE A 182 -14.25 0.42 12.63
CA PHE A 182 -13.74 -0.74 13.36
C PHE A 182 -12.63 -1.46 12.59
N LEU A 183 -12.77 -1.59 11.27
CA LEU A 183 -11.74 -2.17 10.40
C LEU A 183 -10.48 -1.28 10.30
N LEU A 184 -10.64 0.04 10.35
CA LEU A 184 -9.53 0.99 10.36
C LEU A 184 -8.73 0.96 11.66
N GLY A 185 -9.38 0.70 12.80
CA GLY A 185 -8.75 0.71 14.13
C GLY A 185 -7.46 -0.13 14.23
N PRO A 186 -7.49 -1.44 13.89
CA PRO A 186 -6.30 -2.29 13.86
C PRO A 186 -5.19 -1.76 12.96
N LEU A 187 -5.50 -1.22 11.79
CA LEU A 187 -4.51 -0.63 10.89
C LEU A 187 -3.82 0.59 11.51
N MET A 188 -4.59 1.46 12.15
CA MET A 188 -4.05 2.63 12.85
C MET A 188 -3.15 2.21 14.02
N ILE A 189 -3.52 1.17 14.76
CA ILE A 189 -2.70 0.61 15.83
C ILE A 189 -1.40 0.02 15.26
N LEU A 190 -1.46 -0.75 14.17
CA LEU A 190 -0.28 -1.32 13.52
C LEU A 190 0.66 -0.22 13.00
N ALA A 191 0.12 0.78 12.30
CA ALA A 191 0.91 1.90 11.80
C ALA A 191 1.54 2.72 12.94
N TRP A 192 0.78 3.00 14.00
CA TRP A 192 1.28 3.69 15.18
C TRP A 192 2.38 2.90 15.89
N THR A 193 2.17 1.61 16.13
CA THR A 193 3.17 0.74 16.77
C THR A 193 4.43 0.64 15.93
N GLN A 194 4.30 0.57 14.60
CA GLN A 194 5.43 0.57 13.69
C GLN A 194 6.30 1.84 13.81
N ILE A 195 5.66 3.01 13.94
CA ILE A 195 6.35 4.29 14.11
C ILE A 195 6.93 4.45 15.51
N ARG A 196 6.26 3.95 16.55
CA ARG A 196 6.62 4.21 17.95
C ARG A 196 7.59 3.20 18.56
N ARG A 197 7.59 1.95 18.09
CA ARG A 197 8.43 0.90 18.69
C ARG A 197 9.92 1.15 18.38
N PRO A 198 10.80 1.26 19.39
CA PRO A 198 12.23 1.46 19.16
C PRO A 198 12.87 0.28 18.41
N SER A 199 12.39 -0.95 18.64
CA SER A 199 12.84 -2.16 17.95
C SER A 199 12.71 -2.11 16.43
N ASN A 200 11.82 -1.24 15.91
CA ASN A 200 11.57 -1.12 14.48
C ASN A 200 12.46 -0.03 13.85
N GLN A 201 13.35 0.59 14.63
CA GLN A 201 14.39 1.48 14.10
C GLN A 201 15.34 0.66 13.25
N ALA A 202 15.63 1.12 12.04
CA ALA A 202 16.69 0.55 11.23
C ALA A 202 18.04 0.63 11.95
N THR A 203 18.68 -0.52 12.11
CA THR A 203 20.05 -0.62 12.61
C THR A 203 21.06 -0.31 11.51
N GLN A 204 22.33 -0.14 11.88
CA GLN A 204 23.40 0.00 10.90
C GLN A 204 23.49 -1.20 9.95
N ARG A 205 23.27 -2.42 10.46
CA ARG A 205 23.25 -3.64 9.65
C ARG A 205 22.11 -3.64 8.62
N ASP A 206 20.93 -3.13 9.00
CA ASP A 206 19.80 -3.03 8.08
C ASP A 206 20.07 -2.03 6.95
N LEU A 207 20.71 -0.90 7.29
CA LEU A 207 21.13 0.09 6.29
C LEU A 207 22.20 -0.46 5.34
N GLU A 208 23.18 -1.19 5.87
CA GLU A 208 24.21 -1.86 5.07
C GLU A 208 23.59 -2.89 4.11
N ALA A 209 22.68 -3.74 4.61
CA ALA A 209 21.96 -4.73 3.80
C ALA A 209 21.09 -4.06 2.72
N HIS A 210 20.37 -3.00 3.07
CA HIS A 210 19.60 -2.20 2.10
C HIS A 210 20.50 -1.61 1.01
N CYS A 211 21.63 -1.00 1.39
CA CYS A 211 22.55 -0.38 0.43
C CYS A 211 23.26 -1.42 -0.45
N ALA A 212 23.49 -2.64 0.05
CA ALA A 212 24.01 -3.74 -0.75
C ALA A 212 23.00 -4.17 -1.83
N ASP A 213 21.72 -4.26 -1.48
CA ASP A 213 20.64 -4.62 -2.41
C ASP A 213 20.27 -3.48 -3.38
N PHE A 214 20.39 -2.23 -2.91
CA PHE A 214 20.01 -1.01 -3.64
C PHE A 214 21.16 0.02 -3.62
N PRO A 215 22.22 -0.15 -4.42
CA PRO A 215 23.43 0.69 -4.38
C PRO A 215 23.21 2.17 -4.73
N THR A 216 22.12 2.48 -5.41
CA THR A 216 21.69 3.84 -5.82
C THR A 216 20.78 4.51 -4.81
N SER A 217 20.49 3.86 -3.68
CA SER A 217 19.63 4.42 -2.64
C SER A 217 20.27 5.64 -1.97
N PRO A 218 19.53 6.75 -1.77
CA PRO A 218 20.06 7.93 -1.09
C PRO A 218 20.38 7.68 0.39
N LEU A 219 19.85 6.59 0.99
CA LEU A 219 20.19 6.16 2.36
C LEU A 219 21.69 5.85 2.53
N ARG A 220 22.40 5.55 1.43
CA ARG A 220 23.86 5.31 1.45
C ARG A 220 24.65 6.54 1.89
N LEU A 221 24.17 7.75 1.57
CA LEU A 221 24.82 8.98 2.01
C LEU A 221 24.74 9.12 3.54
N ARG A 222 23.58 8.76 4.12
CA ARG A 222 23.37 8.80 5.58
C ARG A 222 24.17 7.75 6.34
N LEU A 223 24.35 6.57 5.76
CA LEU A 223 25.24 5.53 6.32
C LEU A 223 26.69 6.03 6.45
N ARG A 224 27.16 6.84 5.48
CA ARG A 224 28.52 7.41 5.50
C ARG A 224 28.66 8.52 6.53
N GLU A 225 27.66 9.39 6.66
CA GLU A 225 27.65 10.46 7.68
C GLU A 225 27.70 9.88 9.10
N SER A 226 26.89 8.87 9.42
CA SER A 226 26.89 8.25 10.75
C SER A 226 28.21 7.56 11.11
N ALA A 227 28.89 6.98 10.12
CA ALA A 227 30.22 6.39 10.29
C ALA A 227 31.32 7.45 10.50
N SER A 228 31.16 8.66 9.94
CA SER A 228 32.10 9.76 10.14
C SER A 228 31.95 10.46 11.50
N GLU A 229 30.72 10.57 12.02
CA GLU A 229 30.46 11.14 13.36
C GLU A 229 31.00 10.25 14.49
N THR A 230 31.08 8.92 14.30
CA THR A 230 31.62 7.99 15.29
C THR A 230 33.15 7.98 15.36
N HIS A 231 33.86 8.57 14.39
CA HIS A 231 35.32 8.61 14.35
C HIS A 231 35.92 9.94 14.87
N GLN A 232 35.09 10.91 15.26
CA GLN A 232 35.50 12.23 15.76
C GLN A 232 35.36 12.36 17.29
N TRP A 233 35.84 11.38 18.06
CA TRP A 233 36.06 11.62 19.50
C TRP A 233 37.41 12.30 19.69
N PRO A 234 37.49 13.54 20.21
CA PRO A 234 38.78 14.16 20.47
C PRO A 234 39.46 13.40 21.61
N THR A 235 40.64 12.86 21.34
CA THR A 235 41.60 12.48 22.38
C THR A 235 41.84 13.71 23.24
N ALA A 236 41.41 13.65 24.51
CA ALA A 236 41.68 14.71 25.46
C ALA A 236 43.21 14.93 25.56
N PRO A 237 43.70 16.17 25.51
CA PRO A 237 45.12 16.44 25.70
C PRO A 237 45.50 16.08 27.15
N SER A 238 46.61 15.34 27.25
CA SER A 238 47.28 14.88 28.46
C SER A 238 47.72 15.99 29.39
#